data_AF-A0A836YY38-F1
#
_entry.id   AF-A0A836YY38-F1
#
_cell.length_a   1.000
_cell.length_b   1.000
_cell.length_c   1.000
_cell.angle_alpha   90.00
_cell.angle_beta   90.00
_cell.angle_gamma   90.00
#
_symmetry.space_group_name_H-M   'P 1'
#
loop_
_entity.id
_entity.type
_entity.pdbx_description
1 polymer ?
#
loop_
_entity_poly.entity_id
_entity_poly.type
_entity_poly.pdbx_seq_one_letter_code
_entity_poly.pdbx_strand_id
1 'polypeptide(L)'
;KGDQGPAGVDGGKKTRIVYEYKDPNKPGTTIKEEIATLKDGQKYSGDNYKAAEGDKAEENVIAKKLNERLEIKGGADTTKLSDNNIGVIAENGVLNVKLAKNIDLGTDGSVTTGNTTMNDSGITIKKPTNAGDKKSDVKLTASGLDNGGNVISNVAEGKKDTDAVNVKQLKDTVNAAATDVVSNDGSIDVMGEVDAVTGKNTYDLSVKTSAITVKAGNQEAASDGNNGYVKADDVVNAINKTTKAARTEVTDGRNTQVVATTGENGQDIYNVSVSGLPMEYATEDGKSIINMGGNFYLEEPAADGSIKLIPVVNARGKFSTKTQNPDGSVTLKPLAVKVNLANEAPMVLGNVAEGVADTDAVNVKQLKSAKTEVESTDHSVVIKERQGDNQQIVYDLTVAKTKLTASEDKRTISAEDKGNHFATGDEVAAAINTATAAARTEVEAGKNVKVTSKTGANGQNIYNVSVSGDLSDITSISNGDTKVSLGKDEQGNPVVNMNGARITNIGDGSAEGDVVNVRQLNTVVSSLNAGFNQLSKDIGRVDVNA
;
A
#
# COMPACT_ATOMS: atom_id res chain seq x y z
N LYS A 1 94.20 -47.93 65.27
CA LYS A 1 93.03 -48.80 65.02
C LYS A 1 91.85 -48.20 65.75
N GLY A 2 90.71 -48.02 65.09
CA GLY A 2 89.40 -47.98 65.75
C GLY A 2 88.68 -49.28 65.39
N ASP A 3 87.83 -49.78 66.27
CA ASP A 3 87.11 -51.02 66.04
C ASP A 3 85.97 -50.84 65.02
N GLN A 4 85.60 -51.92 64.34
CA GLN A 4 84.64 -51.89 63.25
C GLN A 4 83.21 -51.67 63.78
N GLY A 5 82.67 -50.47 63.57
CA GLY A 5 81.28 -50.16 63.89
C GLY A 5 80.29 -51.04 63.11
N PRO A 6 79.11 -51.37 63.65
CA PRO A 6 78.16 -52.24 62.95
C PRO A 6 77.65 -51.61 61.66
N ALA A 7 77.50 -52.41 60.61
CA ALA A 7 77.05 -51.93 59.31
C ALA A 7 75.61 -51.38 59.39
N GLY A 8 75.41 -50.14 58.91
CA GLY A 8 74.08 -49.54 58.74
C GLY A 8 73.48 -48.81 59.94
N VAL A 9 74.21 -48.59 61.03
CA VAL A 9 73.73 -47.82 62.21
C VAL A 9 74.48 -46.50 62.41
N ASP A 10 73.76 -45.47 62.87
CA ASP A 10 74.26 -44.10 62.90
C ASP A 10 75.16 -43.81 64.12
N GLY A 11 76.42 -43.43 63.88
CA GLY A 11 77.47 -43.38 64.91
C GLY A 11 77.23 -42.34 66.02
N GLY A 12 76.98 -42.79 67.25
CA GLY A 12 76.64 -41.94 68.40
C GLY A 12 77.81 -41.17 69.04
N LYS A 13 79.06 -41.53 68.74
CA LYS A 13 80.27 -40.78 69.14
C LYS A 13 81.21 -40.68 67.94
N LYS A 14 81.86 -39.53 67.74
CA LYS A 14 82.68 -39.26 66.54
C LYS A 14 84.02 -40.01 66.58
N THR A 15 84.12 -41.08 65.80
CA THR A 15 85.39 -41.64 65.31
C THR A 15 85.35 -41.66 63.78
N ARG A 16 85.91 -40.64 63.13
CA ARG A 16 86.20 -40.70 61.68
C ARG A 16 87.35 -41.68 61.46
N ILE A 17 87.29 -42.43 60.36
CA ILE A 17 88.42 -43.27 59.95
C ILE A 17 89.42 -42.34 59.25
N VAL A 18 90.62 -42.25 59.81
CA VAL A 18 91.72 -41.46 59.25
C VAL A 18 92.71 -42.41 58.59
N TYR A 19 92.99 -42.19 57.31
CA TYR A 19 94.08 -42.85 56.59
C TYR A 19 95.32 -41.95 56.63
N GLU A 20 96.49 -42.52 56.95
CA GLU A 20 97.76 -41.80 57.02
C GLU A 20 98.78 -42.43 56.07
N TYR A 21 99.36 -41.62 55.18
CA TYR A 21 100.40 -42.05 54.23
C TYR A 21 101.45 -40.95 54.05
N LYS A 22 102.57 -41.27 53.39
CA LYS A 22 103.62 -40.28 53.10
C LYS A 22 103.37 -39.61 51.76
N ASP A 23 103.55 -38.29 51.70
CA ASP A 23 103.50 -37.50 50.46
C ASP A 23 104.55 -38.08 49.46
N PRO A 24 104.13 -38.62 48.30
CA PRO A 24 105.05 -39.19 47.32
C PRO A 24 106.08 -38.21 46.80
N ASN A 25 105.78 -36.90 46.82
CA ASN A 25 106.64 -35.83 46.36
C ASN A 25 107.46 -35.19 47.49
N LYS A 26 107.10 -35.43 48.76
CA LYS A 26 107.84 -34.98 49.96
C LYS A 26 107.81 -36.06 51.07
N PRO A 27 108.61 -37.14 50.98
CA PRO A 27 108.51 -38.32 51.85
C PRO A 27 108.60 -38.09 53.38
N GLY A 28 109.11 -36.94 53.83
CA GLY A 28 109.06 -36.55 55.25
C GLY A 28 107.63 -36.25 55.74
N THR A 29 106.78 -35.68 54.90
CA THR A 29 105.43 -35.22 55.24
C THR A 29 104.44 -36.39 55.29
N THR A 30 103.68 -36.51 56.40
CA THR A 30 102.52 -37.40 56.47
C THR A 30 101.26 -36.65 56.02
N ILE A 31 100.56 -37.16 55.02
CA ILE A 31 99.21 -36.73 54.63
C ILE A 31 98.20 -37.52 55.47
N LYS A 32 97.12 -36.84 55.89
CA LYS A 32 95.98 -37.45 56.59
C LYS A 32 94.71 -37.19 55.82
N GLU A 33 93.94 -38.24 55.53
CA GLU A 33 92.64 -38.16 54.86
C GLU A 33 91.56 -38.75 55.77
N GLU A 34 90.43 -38.06 55.92
CA GLU A 34 89.30 -38.55 56.70
C GLU A 34 88.22 -39.13 55.77
N ILE A 35 87.80 -40.36 56.02
CA ILE A 35 86.72 -41.00 55.28
C ILE A 35 85.36 -40.41 55.70
N ALA A 36 84.53 -40.06 54.72
CA ALA A 36 83.19 -39.52 54.92
C ALA A 36 82.29 -40.49 55.71
N THR A 37 81.59 -39.96 56.71
CA THR A 37 80.59 -40.68 57.50
C THR A 37 79.18 -40.41 56.95
N LEU A 38 78.16 -41.15 57.40
CA LEU A 38 76.76 -40.90 57.01
C LEU A 38 76.28 -39.46 57.30
N LYS A 39 76.96 -38.74 58.20
CA LYS A 39 76.65 -37.36 58.60
C LYS A 39 77.29 -36.31 57.67
N ASP A 40 78.21 -36.71 56.80
CA ASP A 40 78.99 -35.84 55.92
C ASP A 40 78.28 -35.68 54.56
N GLY A 41 77.14 -35.00 54.60
CA GLY A 41 76.17 -34.89 53.50
C GLY A 41 76.55 -33.96 52.34
N GLN A 42 75.74 -34.04 51.28
CA GLN A 42 75.75 -33.04 50.19
C GLN A 42 75.00 -31.77 50.62
N LYS A 43 75.34 -30.65 49.98
CA LYS A 43 74.67 -29.36 50.14
C LYS A 43 74.13 -28.91 48.78
N TYR A 44 72.90 -28.42 48.77
CA TYR A 44 72.24 -27.85 47.59
C TYR A 44 71.81 -26.41 47.87
N SER A 45 71.85 -25.57 46.85
CA SER A 45 71.48 -24.15 46.90
C SER A 45 70.49 -23.83 45.79
N GLY A 46 69.62 -22.84 46.03
CA GLY A 46 68.88 -22.13 44.99
C GLY A 46 69.39 -20.70 44.83
N ASP A 47 68.73 -19.91 43.98
CA ASP A 47 69.13 -18.54 43.63
C ASP A 47 69.18 -17.56 44.83
N ASN A 48 68.59 -17.93 45.96
CA ASN A 48 68.59 -17.16 47.20
C ASN A 48 69.73 -17.53 48.19
N TYR A 49 70.67 -18.40 47.79
CA TYR A 49 71.84 -18.75 48.59
C TYR A 49 72.68 -17.53 48.98
N LYS A 50 73.20 -17.54 50.21
CA LYS A 50 74.25 -16.60 50.63
C LYS A 50 75.45 -17.38 51.16
N ALA A 51 76.64 -16.99 50.72
CA ALA A 51 77.89 -17.50 51.26
C ALA A 51 78.08 -17.07 52.73
N ALA A 52 78.94 -17.80 53.44
CA ALA A 52 79.39 -17.43 54.78
C ALA A 52 80.22 -16.13 54.73
N GLU A 53 79.92 -15.17 55.62
CA GLU A 53 80.67 -13.91 55.77
C GLU A 53 81.16 -13.75 57.21
N GLY A 54 82.48 -13.81 57.41
CA GLY A 54 83.08 -13.82 58.74
C GLY A 54 82.59 -15.01 59.56
N ASP A 55 82.09 -14.74 60.77
CA ASP A 55 81.56 -15.76 61.68
C ASP A 55 80.12 -16.22 61.34
N LYS A 56 79.48 -15.63 60.31
CA LYS A 56 78.13 -16.04 59.88
C LYS A 56 78.21 -17.27 58.99
N ALA A 57 77.43 -18.30 59.34
CA ALA A 57 77.21 -19.45 58.47
C ALA A 57 76.47 -19.05 57.17
N GLU A 58 76.61 -19.90 56.15
CA GLU A 58 75.85 -19.82 54.89
C GLU A 58 74.32 -19.83 55.13
N GLU A 59 73.57 -19.09 54.31
CA GLU A 59 72.10 -19.05 54.36
C GLU A 59 71.45 -19.75 53.16
N ASN A 60 70.23 -20.24 53.35
CA ASN A 60 69.40 -20.90 52.33
C ASN A 60 70.01 -22.16 51.69
N VAL A 61 70.88 -22.87 52.43
CA VAL A 61 71.43 -24.17 52.02
C VAL A 61 70.54 -25.32 52.47
N ILE A 62 70.21 -26.20 51.53
CA ILE A 62 69.57 -27.49 51.76
C ILE A 62 70.66 -28.54 51.97
N ALA A 63 71.05 -28.77 53.21
CA ALA A 63 71.97 -29.85 53.57
C ALA A 63 71.23 -31.20 53.64
N LYS A 64 71.76 -32.22 52.96
CA LYS A 64 71.19 -33.59 52.88
C LYS A 64 72.25 -34.61 53.27
N LYS A 65 72.04 -35.35 54.36
CA LYS A 65 72.93 -36.45 54.80
C LYS A 65 72.99 -37.57 53.76
N LEU A 66 73.96 -38.47 53.87
CA LEU A 66 73.92 -39.70 53.07
C LEU A 66 72.64 -40.48 53.42
N ASN A 67 72.04 -41.11 52.41
CA ASN A 67 70.73 -41.77 52.48
C ASN A 67 69.52 -40.85 52.78
N GLU A 68 69.67 -39.52 52.68
CA GLU A 68 68.58 -38.57 52.90
C GLU A 68 67.98 -38.06 51.57
N ARG A 69 66.73 -38.43 51.27
CA ARG A 69 66.03 -38.05 50.03
C ARG A 69 65.93 -36.52 49.89
N LEU A 70 66.48 -35.98 48.80
CA LEU A 70 66.13 -34.64 48.29
C LEU A 70 64.78 -34.71 47.58
N GLU A 71 63.94 -33.69 47.79
CA GLU A 71 62.72 -33.48 47.00
C GLU A 71 62.80 -32.15 46.29
N ILE A 72 62.38 -32.13 45.01
CA ILE A 72 62.22 -30.93 44.19
C ILE A 72 60.76 -30.94 43.72
N LYS A 73 60.00 -29.90 44.05
CA LYS A 73 58.54 -29.85 43.85
C LYS A 73 58.11 -28.51 43.26
N GLY A 74 57.51 -28.53 42.07
CA GLY A 74 56.96 -27.34 41.40
C GLY A 74 55.50 -27.01 41.74
N GLY A 75 54.84 -27.80 42.59
CA GLY A 75 53.46 -27.56 43.04
C GLY A 75 52.34 -27.84 42.03
N ALA A 76 52.66 -28.08 40.75
CA ALA A 76 51.69 -28.36 39.70
C ALA A 76 51.10 -29.79 39.76
N ASP A 77 49.93 -29.96 39.13
CA ASP A 77 49.26 -31.24 38.92
C ASP A 77 50.11 -32.16 38.02
N THR A 78 50.50 -33.33 38.53
CA THR A 78 51.37 -34.28 37.82
C THR A 78 50.75 -34.86 36.55
N THR A 79 49.43 -34.76 36.37
CA THR A 79 48.74 -35.19 35.14
C THR A 79 48.75 -34.11 34.05
N LYS A 80 49.24 -32.90 34.35
CA LYS A 80 49.25 -31.72 33.47
C LYS A 80 50.65 -31.12 33.31
N LEU A 81 51.68 -31.93 33.59
CA LEU A 81 53.07 -31.59 33.27
C LEU A 81 53.34 -31.87 31.80
N SER A 82 54.18 -31.05 31.18
CA SER A 82 54.68 -31.26 29.82
C SER A 82 56.13 -31.75 29.88
N ASP A 83 56.45 -32.74 29.07
CA ASP A 83 57.81 -33.25 28.90
C ASP A 83 58.68 -32.28 28.09
N ASN A 84 60.00 -32.45 28.16
CA ASN A 84 61.02 -31.81 27.31
C ASN A 84 61.17 -30.27 27.41
N ASN A 85 60.18 -29.54 27.91
CA ASN A 85 60.18 -28.06 27.98
C ASN A 85 61.23 -27.46 28.95
N ILE A 86 61.73 -28.25 29.90
CA ILE A 86 62.76 -27.85 30.87
C ILE A 86 64.03 -28.67 30.62
N GLY A 87 65.08 -28.01 30.13
CA GLY A 87 66.42 -28.59 29.98
C GLY A 87 67.30 -28.29 31.19
N VAL A 88 68.27 -29.17 31.47
CA VAL A 88 69.29 -28.97 32.50
C VAL A 88 70.68 -29.19 31.89
N ILE A 89 71.58 -28.21 32.05
CA ILE A 89 72.93 -28.23 31.47
C ILE A 89 73.97 -28.06 32.58
N ALA A 90 74.84 -29.04 32.76
CA ALA A 90 75.99 -28.97 33.67
C ALA A 90 77.14 -28.19 33.02
N GLU A 91 77.54 -27.07 33.62
CA GLU A 91 78.57 -26.17 33.09
C GLU A 91 79.30 -25.47 34.26
N ASN A 92 80.64 -25.50 34.28
CA ASN A 92 81.48 -24.89 35.33
C ASN A 92 81.10 -25.24 36.78
N GLY A 93 80.58 -26.46 37.01
CA GLY A 93 80.12 -26.93 38.33
C GLY A 93 78.69 -26.51 38.71
N VAL A 94 77.98 -25.79 37.83
CA VAL A 94 76.60 -25.33 38.03
C VAL A 94 75.63 -26.12 37.13
N LEU A 95 74.48 -26.50 37.68
CA LEU A 95 73.36 -27.06 36.91
C LEU A 95 72.45 -25.92 36.44
N ASN A 96 72.62 -25.50 35.20
CA ASN A 96 71.82 -24.46 34.57
C ASN A 96 70.48 -25.05 34.12
N VAL A 97 69.40 -24.74 34.83
CA VAL A 97 68.02 -25.03 34.38
C VAL A 97 67.63 -23.99 33.33
N LYS A 98 67.17 -24.43 32.16
CA LYS A 98 66.83 -23.57 31.02
C LYS A 98 65.49 -23.97 30.41
N LEU A 99 64.64 -22.98 30.13
CA LEU A 99 63.41 -23.16 29.35
C LEU A 99 63.80 -23.47 27.89
N ALA A 100 63.10 -24.40 27.23
CA ALA A 100 63.30 -24.66 25.81
C ALA A 100 62.91 -23.43 24.96
N LYS A 101 63.60 -23.22 23.83
CA LYS A 101 63.35 -22.06 22.95
C LYS A 101 61.97 -22.13 22.28
N ASN A 102 61.56 -23.34 21.93
CA ASN A 102 60.22 -23.66 21.47
C ASN A 102 59.56 -24.40 22.63
N ILE A 103 58.35 -23.99 23.04
CA ILE A 103 57.62 -24.61 24.14
C ILE A 103 56.36 -25.24 23.57
N ASP A 104 56.23 -26.56 23.77
CA ASP A 104 55.07 -27.34 23.36
C ASP A 104 54.35 -27.83 24.62
N LEU A 105 53.15 -27.32 24.86
CA LEU A 105 52.35 -27.66 26.03
C LEU A 105 51.35 -28.79 25.75
N GLY A 106 51.31 -29.34 24.53
CA GLY A 106 50.31 -30.31 24.09
C GLY A 106 48.91 -29.72 23.92
N THR A 107 47.93 -30.57 23.56
CA THR A 107 46.53 -30.16 23.30
C THR A 107 45.83 -29.56 24.50
N ASP A 108 46.17 -30.04 25.69
CA ASP A 108 45.53 -29.67 26.95
C ASP A 108 46.29 -28.53 27.65
N GLY A 109 47.40 -28.11 27.05
CA GLY A 109 48.27 -27.04 27.51
C GLY A 109 47.68 -25.65 27.26
N SER A 110 48.09 -24.68 28.09
CA SER A 110 47.76 -23.27 27.84
C SER A 110 48.75 -22.31 28.48
N VAL A 111 48.87 -21.12 27.87
CA VAL A 111 49.48 -19.95 28.48
C VAL A 111 48.36 -18.96 28.82
N THR A 112 48.29 -18.48 30.06
CA THR A 112 47.31 -17.47 30.49
C THR A 112 48.00 -16.25 31.09
N THR A 113 47.66 -15.06 30.58
CA THR A 113 48.20 -13.77 30.98
C THR A 113 47.04 -12.80 31.26
N GLY A 114 46.69 -12.66 32.54
CA GLY A 114 45.50 -11.90 32.95
C GLY A 114 44.21 -12.49 32.36
N ASN A 115 43.52 -11.72 31.51
CA ASN A 115 42.30 -12.17 30.83
C ASN A 115 42.55 -12.95 29.53
N THR A 116 43.79 -13.00 29.05
CA THR A 116 44.15 -13.67 27.79
C THR A 116 44.56 -15.12 28.05
N THR A 117 44.05 -16.06 27.25
CA THR A 117 44.46 -17.48 27.26
C THR A 117 44.77 -17.92 25.82
N MET A 118 45.87 -18.64 25.64
CA MET A 118 46.32 -19.27 24.39
C MET A 118 46.40 -20.80 24.57
N ASN A 119 45.81 -21.58 23.67
CA ASN A 119 45.77 -23.06 23.70
C ASN A 119 45.47 -23.67 22.29
N ASP A 120 45.19 -24.98 22.19
CA ASP A 120 44.82 -25.70 20.94
C ASP A 120 43.63 -25.08 20.18
N SER A 121 42.79 -24.27 20.84
CA SER A 121 41.67 -23.56 20.21
C SER A 121 42.05 -22.18 19.65
N GLY A 122 43.28 -21.72 19.83
CA GLY A 122 43.76 -20.39 19.42
C GLY A 122 43.93 -19.43 20.62
N ILE A 123 43.55 -18.16 20.44
CA ILE A 123 43.68 -17.10 21.45
C ILE A 123 42.30 -16.59 21.86
N THR A 124 42.02 -16.52 23.15
CA THR A 124 40.82 -15.90 23.73
C THR A 124 41.20 -14.80 24.70
N ILE A 125 40.60 -13.61 24.57
CA ILE A 125 40.68 -12.51 25.53
C ILE A 125 39.31 -12.39 26.20
N LYS A 126 39.23 -12.76 27.48
CA LYS A 126 37.97 -12.72 28.25
C LYS A 126 37.46 -11.29 28.39
N LYS A 127 36.15 -11.11 28.22
CA LYS A 127 35.54 -9.79 28.37
C LYS A 127 35.73 -9.26 29.81
N PRO A 128 35.97 -7.95 30.01
CA PRO A 128 35.97 -7.36 31.35
C PRO A 128 34.66 -7.60 32.09
N THR A 129 34.72 -7.78 33.41
CA THR A 129 33.53 -8.03 34.26
C THR A 129 32.45 -6.95 34.14
N ASN A 130 32.87 -5.72 33.83
CA ASN A 130 32.00 -4.55 33.67
C ASN A 130 31.67 -4.24 32.19
N ALA A 131 31.97 -5.14 31.25
CA ALA A 131 31.64 -4.95 29.84
C ALA A 131 30.15 -5.24 29.59
N GLY A 132 29.42 -4.20 29.15
CA GLY A 132 27.97 -4.23 28.96
C GLY A 132 27.45 -5.39 28.09
N ASP A 133 26.18 -5.71 28.24
CA ASP A 133 25.61 -7.03 27.92
C ASP A 133 25.75 -7.47 26.45
N LYS A 134 25.91 -6.51 25.54
CA LYS A 134 26.14 -6.74 24.10
C LYS A 134 27.59 -7.15 23.75
N LYS A 135 28.46 -7.37 24.75
CA LYS A 135 29.87 -7.77 24.58
C LYS A 135 30.10 -9.23 25.00
N SER A 136 30.89 -9.95 24.21
CA SER A 136 31.43 -11.29 24.45
C SER A 136 32.97 -11.27 24.47
N ASP A 137 33.60 -12.41 24.75
CA ASP A 137 35.06 -12.55 24.65
C ASP A 137 35.53 -12.35 23.21
N VAL A 138 36.72 -11.75 23.03
CA VAL A 138 37.38 -11.69 21.71
C VAL A 138 38.13 -13.00 21.48
N LYS A 139 37.99 -13.62 20.30
CA LYS A 139 38.59 -14.92 19.99
C LYS A 139 39.20 -14.95 18.58
N LEU A 140 40.48 -15.30 18.49
CA LEU A 140 41.13 -15.64 17.23
C LEU A 140 41.30 -17.15 17.15
N THR A 141 40.59 -17.78 16.21
CA THR A 141 40.60 -19.23 15.96
C THR A 141 40.60 -19.49 14.45
N ALA A 142 40.71 -20.73 14.00
CA ALA A 142 40.71 -21.05 12.57
C ALA A 142 39.41 -20.75 11.84
N SER A 143 38.27 -20.65 12.55
CA SER A 143 37.02 -20.23 11.91
C SER A 143 36.97 -18.73 11.64
N GLY A 144 37.85 -17.93 12.24
CA GLY A 144 37.88 -16.48 12.10
C GLY A 144 38.30 -15.71 13.34
N LEU A 145 38.15 -14.40 13.25
CA LEU A 145 38.19 -13.47 14.37
C LEU A 145 36.77 -13.18 14.84
N ASP A 146 36.41 -13.62 16.04
CA ASP A 146 35.26 -13.12 16.79
C ASP A 146 35.70 -11.88 17.55
N ASN A 147 35.24 -10.69 17.15
CA ASN A 147 35.64 -9.44 17.79
C ASN A 147 34.84 -9.12 19.07
N GLY A 148 34.08 -10.05 19.62
CA GLY A 148 33.47 -9.91 20.95
C GLY A 148 32.38 -8.83 21.06
N GLY A 149 31.75 -8.43 19.95
CA GLY A 149 30.84 -7.29 19.91
C GLY A 149 31.56 -5.94 19.91
N ASN A 150 32.84 -5.88 19.52
CA ASN A 150 33.63 -4.64 19.43
C ASN A 150 33.72 -4.09 18.01
N VAL A 151 33.98 -2.78 17.92
CA VAL A 151 34.33 -2.11 16.67
C VAL A 151 35.77 -2.48 16.32
N ILE A 152 36.08 -2.66 15.04
CA ILE A 152 37.46 -2.71 14.54
C ILE A 152 37.74 -1.34 13.94
N SER A 153 38.56 -0.53 14.62
CA SER A 153 38.84 0.85 14.21
C SER A 153 40.18 0.99 13.48
N ASN A 154 40.34 2.08 12.73
CA ASN A 154 41.53 2.40 11.92
C ASN A 154 41.80 1.39 10.78
N VAL A 155 40.73 0.85 10.20
CA VAL A 155 40.77 0.04 8.97
C VAL A 155 40.96 0.98 7.77
N ALA A 156 42.10 0.80 7.08
CA ALA A 156 42.37 1.47 5.81
C ALA A 156 41.43 0.96 4.71
N GLU A 157 41.24 1.77 3.65
CA GLU A 157 40.36 1.39 2.54
C GLU A 157 40.85 0.10 1.86
N GLY A 158 39.97 -0.92 1.81
CA GLY A 158 40.21 -2.19 1.13
C GLY A 158 40.29 -2.02 -0.39
N LYS A 159 41.18 -2.76 -1.06
CA LYS A 159 41.51 -2.60 -2.49
C LYS A 159 41.41 -3.89 -3.30
N LYS A 160 41.26 -5.03 -2.62
CA LYS A 160 40.97 -6.35 -3.19
C LYS A 160 39.62 -6.82 -2.68
N ASP A 161 38.99 -7.73 -3.42
CA ASP A 161 37.70 -8.36 -3.09
C ASP A 161 37.69 -9.10 -1.74
N THR A 162 38.87 -9.38 -1.17
CA THR A 162 39.06 -10.04 0.13
C THR A 162 39.44 -9.09 1.27
N ASP A 163 39.62 -7.80 1.01
CA ASP A 163 39.99 -6.82 2.03
C ASP A 163 38.74 -6.36 2.81
N ALA A 164 38.90 -5.99 4.08
CA ALA A 164 37.80 -5.43 4.86
C ALA A 164 37.46 -4.00 4.41
N VAL A 165 36.16 -3.72 4.22
CA VAL A 165 35.66 -2.37 3.91
C VAL A 165 35.42 -1.54 5.18
N ASN A 166 35.76 -0.26 5.11
CA ASN A 166 35.50 0.70 6.18
C ASN A 166 34.23 1.55 5.92
N VAL A 167 33.78 2.29 6.94
CA VAL A 167 32.56 3.10 6.90
C VAL A 167 32.62 4.18 5.81
N LYS A 168 33.79 4.74 5.53
CA LYS A 168 33.98 5.67 4.40
C LYS A 168 33.64 5.00 3.07
N GLN A 169 34.18 3.81 2.79
CA GLN A 169 33.92 3.09 1.55
C GLN A 169 32.44 2.73 1.37
N LEU A 170 31.73 2.38 2.46
CA LEU A 170 30.28 2.20 2.41
C LEU A 170 29.57 3.51 2.07
N LYS A 171 29.84 4.60 2.79
CA LYS A 171 29.23 5.92 2.53
C LYS A 171 29.48 6.38 1.09
N ASP A 172 30.72 6.31 0.62
CA ASP A 172 31.10 6.70 -0.74
C ASP A 172 30.37 5.85 -1.80
N THR A 173 30.30 4.53 -1.60
CA THR A 173 29.60 3.61 -2.52
C THR A 173 28.11 3.87 -2.55
N VAL A 174 27.49 4.14 -1.40
CA VAL A 174 26.05 4.37 -1.26
C VAL A 174 25.64 5.73 -1.81
N ASN A 175 26.46 6.77 -1.58
CA ASN A 175 26.27 8.09 -2.20
C ASN A 175 26.50 8.06 -3.72
N ALA A 176 27.43 7.22 -4.21
CA ALA A 176 27.65 6.99 -5.64
C ALA A 176 26.55 6.12 -6.28
N ALA A 177 25.85 5.30 -5.51
CA ALA A 177 24.68 4.52 -5.92
C ALA A 177 23.38 5.34 -5.90
N ALA A 178 23.47 6.65 -6.16
CA ALA A 178 22.32 7.52 -6.36
C ALA A 178 21.40 6.93 -7.44
N THR A 179 20.09 6.91 -7.17
CA THR A 179 19.10 6.31 -8.06
C THR A 179 18.47 7.41 -8.91
N ASP A 180 18.85 7.52 -10.19
CA ASP A 180 18.28 8.51 -11.10
C ASP A 180 16.79 8.21 -11.40
N VAL A 181 15.90 8.78 -10.59
CA VAL A 181 14.44 8.76 -10.82
C VAL A 181 14.06 10.00 -11.62
N VAL A 182 13.71 9.81 -12.89
CA VAL A 182 13.49 10.91 -13.84
C VAL A 182 12.14 10.85 -14.56
N SER A 183 11.43 11.98 -14.61
CA SER A 183 10.26 12.18 -15.46
C SER A 183 10.66 13.00 -16.69
N ASN A 184 11.07 12.30 -17.75
CA ASN A 184 11.59 12.92 -18.97
C ASN A 184 10.54 13.73 -19.77
N ASP A 185 9.25 13.44 -19.57
CA ASP A 185 8.10 14.19 -20.11
C ASP A 185 7.55 15.22 -19.11
N GLY A 186 8.11 15.30 -17.90
CA GLY A 186 7.67 16.18 -16.81
C GLY A 186 6.33 15.81 -16.19
N SER A 187 5.74 14.66 -16.52
CA SER A 187 4.43 14.20 -16.03
C SER A 187 4.36 13.92 -14.52
N ILE A 188 5.49 13.55 -13.90
CA ILE A 188 5.63 13.25 -12.48
C ILE A 188 6.57 14.30 -11.87
N ASP A 189 6.17 14.89 -10.74
CA ASP A 189 7.10 15.58 -9.85
C ASP A 189 7.82 14.56 -8.97
N VAL A 190 9.16 14.65 -8.96
CA VAL A 190 10.06 13.77 -8.23
C VAL A 190 10.79 14.60 -7.18
N MET A 191 10.51 14.35 -5.90
CA MET A 191 11.17 14.99 -4.77
C MET A 191 12.19 14.02 -4.17
N GLY A 192 13.49 14.33 -4.28
CA GLY A 192 14.57 13.49 -3.75
C GLY A 192 15.22 14.07 -2.50
N GLU A 193 15.39 13.25 -1.46
CA GLU A 193 16.16 13.57 -0.24
C GLU A 193 17.18 12.46 0.06
N VAL A 194 18.31 12.82 0.68
CA VAL A 194 19.36 11.88 1.11
C VAL A 194 19.62 12.03 2.60
N ASP A 195 19.38 10.98 3.38
CA ASP A 195 19.67 10.95 4.81
C ASP A 195 21.19 10.92 5.04
N ALA A 196 21.74 12.02 5.55
CA ALA A 196 23.18 12.23 5.72
C ALA A 196 23.85 11.34 6.79
N VAL A 197 23.09 10.53 7.54
CA VAL A 197 23.61 9.65 8.60
C VAL A 197 23.69 8.20 8.12
N THR A 198 22.73 7.77 7.31
CA THR A 198 22.55 6.39 6.83
C THR A 198 22.89 6.20 5.35
N GLY A 199 22.94 7.28 4.57
CA GLY A 199 23.08 7.23 3.11
C GLY A 199 21.79 6.78 2.39
N LYS A 200 20.66 6.70 3.09
CA LYS A 200 19.37 6.34 2.48
C LYS A 200 18.93 7.44 1.50
N ASN A 201 18.68 7.06 0.25
CA ASN A 201 18.02 7.92 -0.73
C ASN A 201 16.50 7.69 -0.64
N THR A 202 15.71 8.74 -0.49
CA THR A 202 14.23 8.68 -0.51
C THR A 202 13.70 9.51 -1.69
N TYR A 203 12.75 8.97 -2.44
CA TYR A 203 12.08 9.67 -3.53
C TYR A 203 10.56 9.64 -3.33
N ASP A 204 9.93 10.81 -3.20
CA ASP A 204 8.47 10.96 -3.25
C ASP A 204 8.02 11.33 -4.67
N LEU A 205 6.96 10.68 -5.14
CA LEU A 205 6.47 10.73 -6.51
C LEU A 205 5.01 11.18 -6.57
N SER A 206 4.74 12.26 -7.30
CA SER A 206 3.38 12.79 -7.50
C SER A 206 3.08 13.10 -8.97
N VAL A 207 1.91 12.72 -9.47
CA VAL A 207 1.45 13.02 -10.83
C VAL A 207 1.04 14.49 -10.92
N LYS A 208 1.63 15.25 -11.84
CA LYS A 208 1.24 16.65 -12.06
C LYS A 208 -0.22 16.75 -12.50
N THR A 209 -1.04 17.46 -11.72
CA THR A 209 -2.47 17.59 -12.02
C THR A 209 -2.88 18.96 -12.52
N SER A 210 -3.71 18.99 -13.56
CA SER A 210 -4.40 20.18 -14.08
C SER A 210 -5.85 20.23 -13.61
N ALA A 211 -6.37 21.44 -13.38
CA ALA A 211 -7.79 21.61 -13.09
C ALA A 211 -8.63 21.64 -14.38
N ILE A 212 -9.73 20.88 -14.41
CA ILE A 212 -10.84 21.15 -15.33
C ILE A 212 -11.96 21.87 -14.58
N THR A 213 -12.41 22.98 -15.14
CA THR A 213 -13.50 23.79 -14.62
C THR A 213 -14.68 23.74 -15.57
N VAL A 214 -15.86 24.18 -15.14
CA VAL A 214 -17.02 24.38 -16.04
C VAL A 214 -17.48 25.82 -15.93
N LYS A 215 -17.54 26.49 -17.09
CA LYS A 215 -17.84 27.91 -17.23
C LYS A 215 -19.22 28.27 -16.66
N ALA A 216 -19.43 29.56 -16.41
CA ALA A 216 -20.73 30.09 -16.00
C ALA A 216 -21.83 29.72 -17.01
N GLY A 217 -23.03 29.38 -16.52
CA GLY A 217 -24.09 28.78 -17.34
C GLY A 217 -23.95 27.26 -17.53
N ASN A 218 -22.88 26.64 -17.03
CA ASN A 218 -22.62 25.19 -16.99
C ASN A 218 -22.43 24.48 -18.34
N GLN A 219 -22.50 25.16 -19.49
CA GLN A 219 -22.54 24.53 -20.82
C GLN A 219 -21.20 24.03 -21.38
N GLU A 220 -20.06 24.49 -20.84
CA GLU A 220 -18.74 24.24 -21.43
C GLU A 220 -17.68 23.98 -20.36
N ALA A 221 -16.90 22.91 -20.52
CA ALA A 221 -15.75 22.60 -19.68
C ALA A 221 -14.48 23.30 -20.23
N ALA A 222 -13.60 23.75 -19.33
CA ALA A 222 -12.37 24.46 -19.66
C ALA A 222 -11.22 24.02 -18.75
N SER A 223 -10.08 23.68 -19.35
CA SER A 223 -8.81 23.50 -18.63
C SER A 223 -8.24 24.85 -18.19
N ASP A 224 -7.47 24.83 -17.11
CA ASP A 224 -6.57 25.91 -16.66
C ASP A 224 -5.43 26.27 -17.64
N GLY A 225 -5.20 25.45 -18.67
CA GLY A 225 -4.12 25.61 -19.65
C GLY A 225 -2.81 24.91 -19.27
N ASN A 226 -2.76 24.25 -18.10
CA ASN A 226 -1.60 23.46 -17.69
C ASN A 226 -1.63 22.09 -18.38
N ASN A 227 -0.46 21.58 -18.80
CA ASN A 227 -0.32 20.30 -19.50
C ASN A 227 -0.13 19.10 -18.53
N GLY A 228 -0.93 19.06 -17.47
CA GLY A 228 -0.99 17.98 -16.46
C GLY A 228 -2.23 17.10 -16.61
N TYR A 229 -2.30 16.05 -15.79
CA TYR A 229 -3.39 15.07 -15.78
C TYR A 229 -4.62 15.59 -15.02
N VAL A 230 -5.83 15.29 -15.50
CA VAL A 230 -7.07 15.68 -14.80
C VAL A 230 -7.56 14.52 -13.93
N LYS A 231 -7.85 14.78 -12.65
CA LYS A 231 -8.32 13.77 -11.70
C LYS A 231 -9.70 13.25 -12.09
N ALA A 232 -9.99 11.99 -11.78
CA ALA A 232 -11.25 11.34 -12.15
C ALA A 232 -12.48 12.08 -11.56
N ASP A 233 -12.41 12.53 -10.31
CA ASP A 233 -13.47 13.35 -9.68
C ASP A 233 -13.73 14.65 -10.47
N ASP A 234 -12.69 15.32 -10.98
CA ASP A 234 -12.85 16.58 -11.71
C ASP A 234 -13.44 16.37 -13.12
N VAL A 235 -13.05 15.28 -13.80
CA VAL A 235 -13.70 14.84 -15.05
C VAL A 235 -15.18 14.52 -14.81
N VAL A 236 -15.49 13.76 -13.75
CA VAL A 236 -16.85 13.41 -13.34
C VAL A 236 -17.68 14.66 -13.07
N ASN A 237 -17.14 15.62 -12.31
CA ASN A 237 -17.78 16.90 -12.05
C ASN A 237 -18.04 17.69 -13.34
N ALA A 238 -17.09 17.70 -14.29
CA ALA A 238 -17.25 18.36 -15.58
C ALA A 238 -18.36 17.73 -16.43
N ILE A 239 -18.37 16.38 -16.56
CA ILE A 239 -19.39 15.64 -17.31
C ILE A 239 -20.77 15.85 -16.67
N ASN A 240 -20.92 15.63 -15.37
CA ASN A 240 -22.22 15.74 -14.68
C ASN A 240 -22.82 17.15 -14.76
N LYS A 241 -21.98 18.18 -14.65
CA LYS A 241 -22.41 19.58 -14.67
C LYS A 241 -22.79 20.06 -16.07
N THR A 242 -22.08 19.63 -17.11
CA THR A 242 -22.39 19.95 -18.51
C THR A 242 -23.60 19.17 -19.02
N THR A 243 -23.66 17.86 -18.80
CA THR A 243 -24.79 17.01 -19.21
C THR A 243 -26.10 17.35 -18.49
N LYS A 244 -26.04 17.79 -17.22
CA LYS A 244 -27.20 18.38 -16.53
C LYS A 244 -27.68 19.70 -17.15
N ALA A 245 -26.77 20.51 -17.70
CA ALA A 245 -27.10 21.79 -18.34
C ALA A 245 -27.61 21.64 -19.79
N ALA A 246 -27.34 20.48 -20.42
CA ALA A 246 -27.78 20.16 -21.77
C ALA A 246 -29.18 19.52 -21.84
N ARG A 247 -29.75 19.06 -20.71
CA ARG A 247 -31.11 18.51 -20.65
C ARG A 247 -32.16 19.60 -20.91
N THR A 248 -33.13 19.30 -21.76
CA THR A 248 -34.27 20.18 -22.07
C THR A 248 -35.37 20.02 -21.03
N GLU A 249 -36.02 21.11 -20.63
CA GLU A 249 -37.26 21.09 -19.85
C GLU A 249 -38.43 21.44 -20.78
N VAL A 250 -39.52 20.65 -20.72
CA VAL A 250 -40.74 20.85 -21.52
C VAL A 250 -41.94 20.85 -20.57
N THR A 251 -42.78 21.89 -20.65
CA THR A 251 -43.87 22.16 -19.69
C THR A 251 -45.21 22.35 -20.38
N ASP A 252 -46.31 22.11 -19.64
CA ASP A 252 -47.67 22.22 -20.16
C ASP A 252 -48.06 23.67 -20.49
N GLY A 253 -48.45 23.89 -21.74
CA GLY A 253 -49.25 25.03 -22.17
C GLY A 253 -50.75 24.82 -21.89
N ARG A 254 -51.53 25.91 -21.96
CA ARG A 254 -52.95 26.00 -21.54
C ARG A 254 -53.89 24.87 -22.06
N ASN A 255 -53.62 24.32 -23.25
CA ASN A 255 -54.43 23.29 -23.92
C ASN A 255 -53.57 22.10 -24.39
N THR A 256 -52.48 21.81 -23.71
CA THR A 256 -51.52 20.75 -24.08
C THR A 256 -51.15 19.92 -22.88
N GLN A 257 -50.95 18.61 -23.08
CA GLN A 257 -50.44 17.70 -22.07
C GLN A 257 -49.11 17.11 -22.57
N VAL A 258 -48.08 17.26 -21.74
CA VAL A 258 -46.72 16.76 -21.91
C VAL A 258 -46.50 15.61 -20.93
N VAL A 259 -46.27 14.40 -21.43
CA VAL A 259 -45.90 13.24 -20.60
C VAL A 259 -44.42 12.95 -20.82
N ALA A 260 -43.63 12.97 -19.76
CA ALA A 260 -42.22 12.58 -19.80
C ALA A 260 -42.06 11.09 -19.46
N THR A 261 -41.27 10.37 -20.26
CA THR A 261 -40.81 9.00 -19.95
C THR A 261 -39.30 8.90 -20.14
N THR A 262 -38.64 7.99 -19.42
CA THR A 262 -37.19 7.74 -19.61
C THR A 262 -37.00 6.62 -20.62
N GLY A 263 -36.32 6.92 -21.73
CA GLY A 263 -35.98 5.96 -22.78
C GLY A 263 -34.79 5.06 -22.42
N GLU A 264 -34.52 4.07 -23.28
CA GLU A 264 -33.50 3.03 -23.05
C GLU A 264 -32.08 3.57 -22.78
N ASN A 265 -31.75 4.78 -23.26
CA ASN A 265 -30.45 5.41 -23.07
C ASN A 265 -30.41 6.39 -21.88
N GLY A 266 -31.45 6.43 -21.05
CA GLY A 266 -31.59 7.40 -19.96
C GLY A 266 -32.09 8.77 -20.41
N GLN A 267 -32.46 8.91 -21.69
CA GLN A 267 -32.93 10.17 -22.26
C GLN A 267 -34.38 10.47 -21.86
N ASP A 268 -34.74 11.74 -21.76
CA ASP A 268 -36.11 12.18 -21.54
C ASP A 268 -36.87 12.23 -22.89
N ILE A 269 -37.92 11.42 -23.00
CA ILE A 269 -38.87 11.39 -24.12
C ILE A 269 -40.12 12.17 -23.67
N TYR A 270 -40.40 13.30 -24.32
CA TYR A 270 -41.58 14.11 -24.06
C TYR A 270 -42.64 13.88 -25.14
N ASN A 271 -43.68 13.13 -24.78
CA ASN A 271 -44.87 12.92 -25.60
C ASN A 271 -45.78 14.14 -25.46
N VAL A 272 -45.86 14.98 -26.51
CA VAL A 272 -46.65 16.22 -26.49
C VAL A 272 -47.96 16.02 -27.25
N SER A 273 -49.08 16.23 -26.57
CA SER A 273 -50.43 16.13 -27.12
C SER A 273 -51.23 17.42 -26.90
N VAL A 274 -52.17 17.71 -27.81
CA VAL A 274 -53.24 18.67 -27.52
C VAL A 274 -54.37 17.93 -26.82
N SER A 275 -54.61 18.26 -25.55
CA SER A 275 -55.78 17.78 -24.84
C SER A 275 -57.00 18.52 -25.37
N GLY A 276 -57.96 17.77 -25.93
CA GLY A 276 -59.35 18.23 -25.91
C GLY A 276 -59.74 18.47 -24.46
N LEU A 277 -60.48 19.54 -24.18
CA LEU A 277 -60.86 19.96 -22.82
C LEU A 277 -61.32 18.73 -22.01
N PRO A 278 -60.76 18.50 -20.80
CA PRO A 278 -61.01 17.26 -20.07
C PRO A 278 -62.50 17.11 -19.79
N MET A 279 -63.10 16.04 -20.30
CA MET A 279 -64.43 15.63 -19.85
C MET A 279 -64.27 14.91 -18.52
N GLU A 280 -64.62 15.60 -17.45
CA GLU A 280 -64.75 15.00 -16.12
C GLU A 280 -65.94 14.03 -16.13
N TYR A 281 -65.65 12.73 -16.04
CA TYR A 281 -66.66 11.69 -15.92
C TYR A 281 -66.96 11.47 -14.43
N ALA A 282 -67.99 12.17 -13.95
CA ALA A 282 -68.59 11.93 -12.64
C ALA A 282 -69.81 11.00 -12.76
N THR A 283 -70.09 10.25 -11.68
CA THR A 283 -71.41 9.62 -11.49
C THR A 283 -72.49 10.66 -11.22
N GLU A 284 -73.78 10.26 -11.29
CA GLU A 284 -74.92 11.16 -11.02
C GLU A 284 -74.95 11.69 -9.56
N ASP A 285 -74.22 11.03 -8.65
CA ASP A 285 -73.93 11.43 -7.27
C ASP A 285 -72.53 12.07 -7.07
N GLY A 286 -71.84 12.44 -8.15
CA GLY A 286 -70.70 13.38 -8.12
C GLY A 286 -69.32 12.80 -7.79
N LYS A 287 -69.06 11.51 -8.03
CA LYS A 287 -67.73 10.91 -7.83
C LYS A 287 -66.99 10.66 -9.15
N SER A 288 -65.72 11.05 -9.19
CA SER A 288 -64.81 10.82 -10.32
C SER A 288 -64.45 9.33 -10.44
N ILE A 289 -64.26 8.87 -11.68
CA ILE A 289 -63.88 7.48 -12.00
C ILE A 289 -62.83 7.43 -13.12
N ILE A 290 -61.85 6.54 -12.97
CA ILE A 290 -60.77 6.29 -13.94
C ILE A 290 -60.96 4.95 -14.66
N ASN A 291 -60.64 4.92 -15.97
CA ASN A 291 -60.74 3.74 -16.83
C ASN A 291 -59.36 3.43 -17.42
N MET A 292 -58.85 2.22 -17.16
CA MET A 292 -57.60 1.72 -17.74
C MET A 292 -57.84 0.36 -18.40
N GLY A 293 -57.66 0.30 -19.72
CA GLY A 293 -57.65 -0.97 -20.47
C GLY A 293 -58.96 -1.77 -20.43
N GLY A 294 -60.10 -1.15 -20.09
CA GLY A 294 -61.40 -1.82 -20.00
C GLY A 294 -61.68 -2.52 -18.67
N ASN A 295 -60.84 -2.33 -17.64
CA ASN A 295 -61.13 -2.74 -16.27
C ASN A 295 -61.18 -1.51 -15.34
N PHE A 296 -62.04 -1.57 -14.33
CA PHE A 296 -62.21 -0.52 -13.34
C PHE A 296 -61.48 -0.88 -12.03
N TYR A 297 -60.79 0.09 -11.46
CA TYR A 297 -60.17 0.01 -10.13
C TYR A 297 -60.79 1.08 -9.23
N LEU A 298 -61.05 0.75 -7.97
CA LEU A 298 -61.57 1.68 -6.98
C LEU A 298 -60.43 2.39 -6.26
N GLU A 299 -60.49 3.72 -6.20
CA GLU A 299 -59.72 4.49 -5.23
C GLU A 299 -60.38 4.39 -3.85
N GLU A 300 -59.87 3.51 -2.99
CA GLU A 300 -60.03 3.66 -1.55
C GLU A 300 -58.71 4.20 -0.97
N PRO A 301 -58.66 5.46 -0.51
CA PRO A 301 -57.49 5.98 0.17
C PRO A 301 -57.36 5.33 1.55
N ALA A 302 -56.18 4.79 1.87
CA ALA A 302 -55.85 4.50 3.25
C ALA A 302 -55.83 5.80 4.08
N ALA A 303 -56.01 5.70 5.41
CA ALA A 303 -56.07 6.85 6.31
C ALA A 303 -54.74 7.65 6.44
N ASP A 304 -53.71 7.28 5.67
CA ASP A 304 -52.43 7.95 5.51
C ASP A 304 -52.25 8.67 4.15
N GLY A 305 -53.21 8.52 3.22
CA GLY A 305 -53.18 9.14 1.89
C GLY A 305 -52.56 8.28 0.78
N SER A 306 -52.38 6.97 0.98
CA SER A 306 -51.83 6.05 -0.03
C SER A 306 -52.85 5.05 -0.62
N ILE A 307 -52.63 4.63 -1.88
CA ILE A 307 -53.41 3.60 -2.60
C ILE A 307 -52.67 2.26 -2.51
N LYS A 308 -53.39 1.14 -2.34
CA LYS A 308 -52.83 -0.12 -1.83
C LYS A 308 -53.04 -1.34 -2.76
N LEU A 309 -51.95 -1.98 -3.16
CA LEU A 309 -51.90 -3.30 -3.80
C LEU A 309 -50.82 -4.16 -3.12
N ILE A 310 -51.04 -5.47 -2.93
CA ILE A 310 -50.16 -6.33 -2.09
C ILE A 310 -50.01 -7.77 -2.63
N PRO A 311 -48.77 -8.25 -2.87
CA PRO A 311 -48.41 -9.67 -2.95
C PRO A 311 -47.62 -10.17 -1.71
N VAL A 312 -47.44 -11.49 -1.56
CA VAL A 312 -46.84 -12.13 -0.36
C VAL A 312 -45.81 -13.21 -0.73
N VAL A 313 -44.69 -13.29 0.01
CA VAL A 313 -43.71 -14.41 -0.02
C VAL A 313 -43.18 -14.70 1.40
N ASN A 314 -42.68 -15.92 1.65
CA ASN A 314 -42.28 -16.41 2.98
C ASN A 314 -41.23 -17.54 2.88
N ALA A 315 -40.05 -17.41 3.50
CA ALA A 315 -39.18 -18.55 3.89
C ALA A 315 -38.04 -18.20 4.88
N ARG A 316 -37.81 -19.13 5.82
CA ARG A 316 -36.90 -19.15 6.97
C ARG A 316 -35.39 -19.24 6.64
N GLY A 317 -34.52 -18.76 7.54
CA GLY A 317 -33.10 -19.18 7.62
C GLY A 317 -32.32 -18.64 8.84
N LYS A 318 -31.52 -19.49 9.52
CA LYS A 318 -30.54 -19.17 10.60
C LYS A 318 -29.40 -20.20 10.54
N PHE A 319 -28.16 -19.87 10.96
CA PHE A 319 -27.20 -20.70 11.74
C PHE A 319 -25.93 -19.89 12.16
N SER A 320 -24.90 -20.49 12.79
CA SER A 320 -23.90 -19.77 13.62
C SER A 320 -22.53 -20.49 13.86
N THR A 321 -21.56 -19.80 14.51
CA THR A 321 -20.33 -20.25 15.25
C THR A 321 -18.91 -20.22 14.58
N LYS A 322 -17.88 -20.81 15.24
CA LYS A 322 -16.41 -20.45 15.21
C LYS A 322 -15.48 -21.66 15.60
N THR A 323 -14.14 -21.68 15.79
CA THR A 323 -13.00 -20.68 15.84
C THR A 323 -11.59 -21.33 15.69
N GLN A 324 -10.58 -20.57 15.20
CA GLN A 324 -9.13 -20.54 15.56
C GLN A 324 -8.14 -21.73 15.27
N ASN A 325 -6.87 -21.56 15.69
CA ASN A 325 -5.59 -22.20 15.23
C ASN A 325 -4.86 -22.91 16.43
N PRO A 326 -3.51 -23.14 16.58
CA PRO A 326 -2.28 -22.70 15.84
C PRO A 326 -1.13 -23.73 15.59
N ASP A 327 -0.10 -23.26 14.85
CA ASP A 327 1.38 -23.56 14.83
C ASP A 327 2.02 -24.98 14.83
N GLY A 328 3.35 -25.00 14.59
CA GLY A 328 4.26 -26.16 14.67
C GLY A 328 5.67 -25.87 14.10
N SER A 329 6.74 -26.19 14.85
CA SER A 329 8.15 -25.99 14.42
C SER A 329 9.15 -26.97 15.09
N VAL A 330 10.35 -27.15 14.50
CA VAL A 330 11.42 -28.04 14.99
C VAL A 330 12.81 -27.44 14.71
N THR A 331 13.80 -27.72 15.56
CA THR A 331 15.22 -27.29 15.42
C THR A 331 16.20 -28.46 15.59
N LEU A 332 17.44 -28.29 15.10
CA LEU A 332 18.51 -29.31 15.07
C LEU A 332 19.78 -28.86 15.84
N LYS A 333 20.71 -29.78 16.08
CA LYS A 333 21.98 -29.54 16.82
C LYS A 333 23.25 -29.81 15.97
N PRO A 334 24.40 -29.18 16.28
CA PRO A 334 25.57 -29.12 15.40
C PRO A 334 26.71 -30.13 15.74
N LEU A 335 27.69 -30.19 14.83
CA LEU A 335 28.98 -30.90 14.97
C LEU A 335 30.13 -29.93 15.34
N ALA A 336 31.26 -30.46 15.82
CA ALA A 336 32.47 -29.71 16.18
C ALA A 336 33.64 -29.98 15.22
N VAL A 337 34.54 -29.01 15.04
CA VAL A 337 35.68 -29.05 14.11
C VAL A 337 36.95 -28.51 14.80
N LYS A 338 38.12 -29.12 14.56
CA LYS A 338 39.42 -28.65 15.09
C LYS A 338 39.96 -27.44 14.33
N VAL A 339 40.77 -26.64 15.03
CA VAL A 339 41.21 -25.31 14.59
C VAL A 339 42.58 -25.35 13.90
N ASN A 340 42.61 -25.31 12.56
CA ASN A 340 43.83 -25.11 11.77
C ASN A 340 43.94 -23.66 11.25
N LEU A 341 44.73 -22.82 11.92
CA LEU A 341 44.80 -21.37 11.69
C LEU A 341 45.46 -20.94 10.36
N ALA A 342 46.09 -21.86 9.63
CA ALA A 342 46.57 -21.62 8.27
C ALA A 342 45.57 -22.19 7.27
N ASN A 343 44.66 -21.35 6.79
CA ASN A 343 43.64 -21.69 5.79
C ASN A 343 43.85 -20.86 4.52
N GLU A 344 43.82 -21.51 3.35
CA GLU A 344 43.89 -20.83 2.04
C GLU A 344 42.52 -20.27 1.61
N ALA A 345 41.42 -20.68 2.27
CA ALA A 345 40.09 -20.12 2.08
C ALA A 345 39.84 -18.88 2.97
N PRO A 346 39.02 -17.91 2.52
CA PRO A 346 38.71 -16.70 3.29
C PRO A 346 38.16 -16.97 4.70
N MET A 347 38.69 -16.25 5.69
CA MET A 347 38.24 -16.31 7.09
C MET A 347 37.15 -15.28 7.37
N VAL A 348 36.20 -15.62 8.24
CA VAL A 348 35.06 -14.74 8.59
C VAL A 348 35.43 -13.82 9.75
N LEU A 349 35.02 -12.55 9.69
CA LEU A 349 35.02 -11.65 10.84
C LEU A 349 33.65 -11.69 11.53
N GLY A 350 33.60 -12.26 12.72
CA GLY A 350 32.39 -12.45 13.53
C GLY A 350 32.19 -11.36 14.58
N ASN A 351 30.93 -11.10 14.93
CA ASN A 351 30.51 -10.20 16.02
C ASN A 351 31.18 -8.82 16.00
N VAL A 352 31.38 -8.24 14.81
CA VAL A 352 31.86 -6.86 14.65
C VAL A 352 30.71 -5.90 14.93
N ALA A 353 30.89 -4.98 15.87
CA ALA A 353 29.91 -3.91 16.13
C ALA A 353 29.82 -2.94 14.95
N GLU A 354 28.76 -2.13 14.92
CA GLU A 354 28.58 -1.12 13.88
C GLU A 354 29.67 -0.05 13.99
N GLY A 355 30.43 0.17 12.92
CA GLY A 355 31.43 1.24 12.84
C GLY A 355 30.76 2.62 12.84
N VAL A 356 31.36 3.59 13.53
CA VAL A 356 30.79 4.95 13.70
C VAL A 356 31.70 6.01 13.07
N ALA A 357 33.01 5.86 13.23
CA ALA A 357 33.99 6.67 12.52
C ALA A 357 34.22 6.13 11.11
N ASP A 358 34.61 7.02 10.18
CA ASP A 358 34.83 6.69 8.77
C ASP A 358 35.92 5.61 8.54
N THR A 359 36.83 5.44 9.50
CA THR A 359 37.89 4.42 9.50
C THR A 359 37.53 3.16 10.30
N ASP A 360 36.30 3.02 10.80
CA ASP A 360 35.83 1.77 11.42
C ASP A 360 35.41 0.75 10.35
N ALA A 361 35.54 -0.54 10.65
CA ALA A 361 35.03 -1.62 9.80
C ALA A 361 33.49 -1.60 9.69
N VAL A 362 32.99 -1.89 8.50
CA VAL A 362 31.55 -2.07 8.23
C VAL A 362 31.13 -3.49 8.55
N ASN A 363 30.00 -3.64 9.24
CA ASN A 363 29.37 -4.94 9.41
C ASN A 363 28.17 -5.16 8.46
N VAL A 364 27.71 -6.41 8.36
CA VAL A 364 26.62 -6.82 7.44
C VAL A 364 25.28 -6.14 7.75
N LYS A 365 25.06 -5.62 8.98
CA LYS A 365 23.85 -4.85 9.29
C LYS A 365 23.90 -3.47 8.64
N GLN A 366 25.02 -2.77 8.74
CA GLN A 366 25.22 -1.47 8.09
C GLN A 366 25.09 -1.56 6.57
N LEU A 367 25.71 -2.58 5.95
CA LEU A 367 25.56 -2.85 4.52
C LEU A 367 24.10 -3.11 4.09
N LYS A 368 23.28 -3.72 4.95
CA LYS A 368 21.84 -3.98 4.69
C LYS A 368 20.92 -2.79 5.00
N SER A 369 21.41 -1.79 5.73
CA SER A 369 20.69 -0.54 6.00
C SER A 369 20.77 0.45 4.84
N ALA A 370 21.81 0.36 4.00
CA ALA A 370 21.93 1.13 2.78
C ALA A 370 20.89 0.67 1.74
N LYS A 371 19.86 1.48 1.52
CA LYS A 371 18.76 1.24 0.58
C LYS A 371 18.27 2.55 -0.02
N THR A 372 17.73 2.45 -1.23
CA THR A 372 16.77 3.43 -1.75
C THR A 372 15.38 3.13 -1.19
N GLU A 373 14.56 4.15 -0.99
CA GLU A 373 13.13 4.06 -0.75
C GLU A 373 12.41 4.95 -1.77
N VAL A 374 11.26 4.49 -2.27
CA VAL A 374 10.43 5.22 -3.21
C VAL A 374 8.99 5.15 -2.72
N GLU A 375 8.38 6.31 -2.52
CA GLU A 375 6.99 6.46 -2.06
C GLU A 375 6.18 7.42 -2.94
N SER A 376 4.89 7.50 -2.67
CA SER A 376 3.96 8.44 -3.31
C SER A 376 3.00 8.89 -2.22
N THR A 377 3.40 9.93 -1.47
CA THR A 377 2.67 10.41 -0.29
C THR A 377 1.27 10.88 -0.65
N ASP A 378 1.10 11.42 -1.86
CA ASP A 378 -0.17 11.85 -2.43
C ASP A 378 -1.01 10.71 -3.04
N HIS A 379 -0.49 9.48 -3.06
CA HIS A 379 -1.13 8.26 -3.59
C HIS A 379 -1.46 8.30 -5.10
N SER A 380 -0.89 9.24 -5.87
CA SER A 380 -1.11 9.33 -7.32
C SER A 380 -0.32 8.30 -8.13
N VAL A 381 0.72 7.69 -7.55
CA VAL A 381 1.52 6.62 -8.16
C VAL A 381 1.41 5.34 -7.34
N VAL A 382 0.94 4.27 -7.97
CA VAL A 382 1.00 2.90 -7.44
C VAL A 382 2.43 2.38 -7.64
N ILE A 383 3.06 2.01 -6.54
CA ILE A 383 4.45 1.52 -6.49
C ILE A 383 4.43 0.04 -6.15
N LYS A 384 5.17 -0.79 -6.89
CA LYS A 384 5.32 -2.23 -6.62
C LYS A 384 6.80 -2.60 -6.54
N GLU A 385 7.23 -3.07 -5.39
CA GLU A 385 8.58 -3.60 -5.21
C GLU A 385 8.69 -5.00 -5.84
N ARG A 386 9.78 -5.24 -6.57
CA ARG A 386 10.25 -6.58 -6.94
C ARG A 386 11.77 -6.66 -6.87
N GLN A 387 12.29 -7.88 -6.89
CA GLN A 387 13.70 -8.14 -7.11
C GLN A 387 14.01 -8.16 -8.62
N GLY A 388 15.09 -7.51 -9.02
CA GLY A 388 15.71 -7.64 -10.34
C GLY A 388 16.80 -8.72 -10.35
N ASP A 389 17.31 -9.04 -11.55
CA ASP A 389 18.15 -10.23 -11.78
C ASP A 389 19.45 -10.26 -10.95
N ASN A 390 19.99 -9.08 -10.58
CA ASN A 390 21.18 -8.96 -9.73
C ASN A 390 20.87 -8.87 -8.22
N GLN A 391 19.66 -9.26 -7.78
CA GLN A 391 19.12 -9.07 -6.41
C GLN A 391 18.97 -7.59 -5.99
N GLN A 392 19.01 -6.68 -6.96
CA GLN A 392 18.68 -5.26 -6.78
C GLN A 392 17.17 -5.10 -6.53
N ILE A 393 16.79 -4.14 -5.69
CA ILE A 393 15.39 -3.73 -5.56
C ILE A 393 15.00 -2.93 -6.81
N VAL A 394 13.84 -3.21 -7.38
CA VAL A 394 13.26 -2.49 -8.52
C VAL A 394 11.84 -2.09 -8.20
N TYR A 395 11.49 -0.84 -8.48
CA TYR A 395 10.15 -0.28 -8.28
C TYR A 395 9.43 -0.20 -9.63
N ASP A 396 8.42 -1.04 -9.84
CA ASP A 396 7.51 -0.90 -10.97
C ASP A 396 6.47 0.17 -10.62
N LEU A 397 6.54 1.30 -11.32
CA LEU A 397 5.68 2.48 -11.11
C LEU A 397 4.48 2.47 -12.06
N THR A 398 3.30 2.90 -11.61
CA THR A 398 2.12 3.07 -12.47
C THR A 398 1.19 4.14 -11.89
N VAL A 399 0.66 5.05 -12.72
CA VAL A 399 -0.35 6.03 -12.30
C VAL A 399 -1.56 5.34 -11.65
N ALA A 400 -2.04 5.87 -10.52
CA ALA A 400 -3.23 5.40 -9.81
C ALA A 400 -4.48 5.58 -10.69
N LYS A 401 -5.02 4.46 -11.19
CA LYS A 401 -6.18 4.46 -12.08
C LYS A 401 -7.45 4.14 -11.32
N THR A 402 -8.54 4.77 -11.72
CA THR A 402 -9.90 4.39 -11.31
C THR A 402 -10.83 4.32 -12.52
N LYS A 403 -11.98 3.67 -12.31
CA LYS A 403 -13.01 3.40 -13.31
C LYS A 403 -14.17 4.39 -13.17
N LEU A 404 -14.78 4.76 -14.29
CA LEU A 404 -15.95 5.62 -14.33
C LEU A 404 -17.22 4.78 -14.49
N THR A 405 -18.20 5.04 -13.63
CA THR A 405 -19.46 4.30 -13.55
C THR A 405 -20.63 5.25 -13.79
N ALA A 406 -21.58 4.86 -14.62
CA ALA A 406 -22.83 5.58 -14.78
C ALA A 406 -23.88 5.07 -13.77
N SER A 407 -24.76 5.96 -13.34
CA SER A 407 -25.98 5.63 -12.61
C SER A 407 -26.90 4.73 -13.46
N GLU A 408 -27.84 4.04 -12.82
CA GLU A 408 -28.83 3.17 -13.50
C GLU A 408 -29.65 3.93 -14.55
N ASP A 409 -29.99 5.19 -14.27
CA ASP A 409 -30.66 6.11 -15.20
C ASP A 409 -29.71 6.79 -16.22
N LYS A 410 -28.41 6.47 -16.18
CA LYS A 410 -27.33 6.99 -17.04
C LYS A 410 -27.08 8.52 -16.97
N ARG A 411 -27.83 9.27 -16.16
CA ARG A 411 -27.75 10.76 -16.09
C ARG A 411 -26.64 11.30 -15.18
N THR A 412 -25.96 10.46 -14.42
CA THR A 412 -24.87 10.81 -13.48
C THR A 412 -23.71 9.82 -13.62
N ILE A 413 -22.48 10.31 -13.64
CA ILE A 413 -21.25 9.51 -13.57
C ILE A 413 -20.65 9.62 -12.16
N SER A 414 -19.95 8.58 -11.71
CA SER A 414 -19.12 8.52 -10.51
C SER A 414 -17.77 7.87 -10.81
N ALA A 415 -16.72 8.28 -10.10
CA ALA A 415 -15.48 7.49 -10.01
C ALA A 415 -15.64 6.44 -8.90
N GLU A 416 -15.06 5.25 -9.08
CA GLU A 416 -15.04 4.21 -8.03
C GLU A 416 -14.12 4.62 -6.86
N ASP A 417 -12.97 5.22 -7.17
CA ASP A 417 -11.99 5.76 -6.23
C ASP A 417 -11.87 7.28 -6.36
N LYS A 418 -11.57 7.97 -5.26
CA LYS A 418 -11.59 9.45 -5.19
C LYS A 418 -10.21 10.06 -4.97
N GLY A 419 -10.12 11.38 -5.13
CA GLY A 419 -8.90 12.14 -4.92
C GLY A 419 -7.92 11.99 -6.08
N ASN A 420 -6.70 11.54 -5.80
CA ASN A 420 -5.59 11.52 -6.77
C ASN A 420 -5.60 10.31 -7.71
N HIS A 421 -6.79 9.82 -8.07
CA HIS A 421 -6.99 8.76 -9.05
C HIS A 421 -7.37 9.34 -10.42
N PHE A 422 -6.95 8.67 -11.49
CA PHE A 422 -7.11 9.13 -12.87
C PHE A 422 -7.90 8.13 -13.72
N ALA A 423 -8.79 8.64 -14.57
CA ALA A 423 -9.51 7.82 -15.55
C ALA A 423 -8.68 7.65 -16.84
N THR A 424 -8.86 6.54 -17.56
CA THR A 424 -8.24 6.36 -18.90
C THR A 424 -9.06 7.11 -19.97
N GLY A 425 -8.45 7.36 -21.14
CA GLY A 425 -9.17 7.98 -22.26
C GLY A 425 -10.43 7.22 -22.67
N ASP A 426 -10.41 5.88 -22.59
CA ASP A 426 -11.56 5.02 -22.90
C ASP A 426 -12.69 5.17 -21.87
N GLU A 427 -12.36 5.20 -20.57
CA GLU A 427 -13.31 5.43 -19.48
C GLU A 427 -13.95 6.83 -19.59
N VAL A 428 -13.15 7.85 -19.88
CA VAL A 428 -13.64 9.23 -20.11
C VAL A 428 -14.55 9.28 -21.34
N ALA A 429 -14.17 8.64 -22.45
CA ALA A 429 -15.00 8.59 -23.66
C ALA A 429 -16.32 7.83 -23.43
N ALA A 430 -16.30 6.71 -22.71
CA ALA A 430 -17.49 5.94 -22.35
C ALA A 430 -18.43 6.76 -21.45
N ALA A 431 -17.89 7.45 -20.44
CA ALA A 431 -18.63 8.32 -19.55
C ALA A 431 -19.27 9.51 -20.29
N ILE A 432 -18.51 10.20 -21.15
CA ILE A 432 -19.02 11.30 -21.99
C ILE A 432 -20.14 10.79 -22.89
N ASN A 433 -19.93 9.70 -23.64
CA ASN A 433 -20.93 9.17 -24.57
C ASN A 433 -22.22 8.74 -23.85
N THR A 434 -22.09 8.08 -22.70
CA THR A 434 -23.24 7.61 -21.90
C THR A 434 -24.06 8.78 -21.36
N ALA A 435 -23.43 9.72 -20.66
CA ALA A 435 -24.13 10.86 -20.08
C ALA A 435 -24.61 11.87 -21.14
N THR A 436 -23.95 11.95 -22.31
CA THR A 436 -24.43 12.74 -23.46
C THR A 436 -25.66 12.10 -24.11
N ALA A 437 -25.73 10.77 -24.18
CA ALA A 437 -26.93 10.09 -24.67
C ALA A 437 -28.12 10.32 -23.71
N ALA A 438 -27.91 10.18 -22.40
CA ALA A 438 -28.92 10.44 -21.38
C ALA A 438 -29.30 11.93 -21.24
N ALA A 439 -28.44 12.86 -21.68
CA ALA A 439 -28.72 14.29 -21.70
C ALA A 439 -29.48 14.77 -22.94
N ARG A 440 -29.61 13.93 -23.98
CA ARG A 440 -30.46 14.25 -25.13
C ARG A 440 -31.93 14.26 -24.72
N THR A 441 -32.73 14.91 -25.57
CA THR A 441 -34.17 14.97 -25.42
C THR A 441 -34.81 14.49 -26.71
N GLU A 442 -35.89 13.74 -26.60
CA GLU A 442 -36.71 13.26 -27.69
C GLU A 442 -38.13 13.84 -27.54
N VAL A 443 -38.77 14.24 -28.64
CA VAL A 443 -40.09 14.89 -28.61
C VAL A 443 -40.96 14.25 -29.68
N GLU A 444 -41.97 13.50 -29.23
CA GLU A 444 -42.87 12.76 -30.11
C GLU A 444 -44.17 13.52 -30.37
N ALA A 445 -44.68 13.42 -31.59
CA ALA A 445 -45.93 14.05 -32.00
C ALA A 445 -47.14 13.22 -31.54
N GLY A 446 -47.88 13.73 -30.56
CA GLY A 446 -49.16 13.18 -30.17
C GLY A 446 -50.27 13.43 -31.21
N LYS A 447 -51.48 12.93 -30.90
CA LYS A 447 -52.65 13.08 -31.77
C LYS A 447 -52.96 14.56 -32.06
N ASN A 448 -53.25 14.88 -33.32
CA ASN A 448 -53.47 16.25 -33.83
C ASN A 448 -52.29 17.23 -33.63
N VAL A 449 -51.10 16.73 -33.26
CA VAL A 449 -49.85 17.51 -33.18
C VAL A 449 -48.96 17.15 -34.36
N LYS A 450 -48.19 18.15 -34.83
CA LYS A 450 -47.10 17.99 -35.79
C LYS A 450 -45.82 18.56 -35.18
N VAL A 451 -44.87 17.68 -34.89
CA VAL A 451 -43.51 18.05 -34.47
C VAL A 451 -42.57 17.99 -35.67
N THR A 452 -41.73 19.01 -35.83
CA THR A 452 -40.61 19.00 -36.78
C THR A 452 -39.33 19.48 -36.10
N SER A 453 -38.23 18.75 -36.26
CA SER A 453 -36.93 19.13 -35.69
C SER A 453 -36.04 19.85 -36.71
N LYS A 454 -35.11 20.67 -36.21
CA LYS A 454 -33.95 21.18 -36.94
C LYS A 454 -32.76 21.33 -36.01
N THR A 455 -31.54 21.22 -36.53
CA THR A 455 -30.33 21.59 -35.78
C THR A 455 -30.22 23.13 -35.73
N GLY A 456 -29.97 23.67 -34.54
CA GLY A 456 -29.70 25.09 -34.30
C GLY A 456 -28.24 25.45 -34.54
N ALA A 457 -27.94 26.76 -34.48
CA ALA A 457 -26.60 27.30 -34.76
C ALA A 457 -25.50 26.80 -33.79
N ASN A 458 -25.87 26.27 -32.63
CA ASN A 458 -24.95 25.75 -31.62
C ASN A 458 -24.98 24.21 -31.58
N GLY A 459 -25.51 23.55 -32.62
CA GLY A 459 -25.64 22.08 -32.68
C GLY A 459 -26.81 21.48 -31.88
N GLN A 460 -27.61 22.29 -31.19
CA GLN A 460 -28.75 21.82 -30.40
C GLN A 460 -29.93 21.39 -31.29
N ASN A 461 -30.77 20.46 -30.82
CA ASN A 461 -32.05 20.18 -31.47
C ASN A 461 -33.08 21.27 -31.11
N ILE A 462 -33.75 21.82 -32.12
CA ILE A 462 -34.88 22.74 -31.97
C ILE A 462 -36.13 22.02 -32.48
N TYR A 463 -37.04 21.69 -31.57
CA TYR A 463 -38.33 21.08 -31.87
C TYR A 463 -39.40 22.16 -32.09
N ASN A 464 -39.93 22.25 -33.31
CA ASN A 464 -41.07 23.10 -33.62
C ASN A 464 -42.35 22.26 -33.49
N VAL A 465 -43.11 22.50 -32.42
CA VAL A 465 -44.42 21.89 -32.18
C VAL A 465 -45.50 22.75 -32.82
N SER A 466 -46.43 22.13 -33.54
CA SER A 466 -47.53 22.79 -34.25
C SER A 466 -48.79 21.94 -34.24
N VAL A 467 -49.95 22.55 -34.52
CA VAL A 467 -51.21 21.83 -34.71
C VAL A 467 -51.20 21.15 -36.10
N SER A 468 -51.78 19.96 -36.20
CA SER A 468 -51.98 19.26 -37.49
C SER A 468 -52.83 20.09 -38.46
N GLY A 469 -52.61 19.92 -39.77
CA GLY A 469 -53.39 20.62 -40.80
C GLY A 469 -54.85 20.16 -40.82
N ASP A 470 -55.05 18.85 -40.95
CA ASP A 470 -56.33 18.20 -40.70
C ASP A 470 -56.41 17.75 -39.24
N LEU A 471 -57.59 17.90 -38.62
CA LEU A 471 -57.86 17.48 -37.25
C LEU A 471 -58.77 16.25 -37.26
N SER A 472 -58.30 15.14 -36.70
CA SER A 472 -59.07 13.89 -36.59
C SER A 472 -59.61 13.66 -35.17
N ASP A 473 -60.77 13.02 -35.09
CA ASP A 473 -61.47 12.64 -33.86
C ASP A 473 -61.74 13.79 -32.86
N ILE A 474 -61.85 15.02 -33.35
CA ILE A 474 -62.38 16.16 -32.58
C ILE A 474 -63.90 16.10 -32.60
N THR A 475 -64.50 15.74 -31.46
CA THR A 475 -65.97 15.63 -31.30
C THR A 475 -66.66 16.96 -31.02
N SER A 476 -65.94 17.95 -30.47
CA SER A 476 -66.47 19.31 -30.29
C SER A 476 -65.39 20.34 -30.03
N ILE A 477 -65.73 21.61 -30.30
CA ILE A 477 -64.96 22.80 -29.95
C ILE A 477 -65.86 23.66 -29.04
N SER A 478 -65.39 23.95 -27.82
CA SER A 478 -66.09 24.79 -26.85
C SER A 478 -65.27 26.03 -26.52
N ASN A 479 -65.92 27.19 -26.37
CA ASN A 479 -65.31 28.42 -25.88
C ASN A 479 -66.35 29.20 -25.05
N GLY A 480 -66.22 29.14 -23.72
CA GLY A 480 -67.30 29.56 -22.81
C GLY A 480 -68.59 28.79 -23.10
N ASP A 481 -69.73 29.50 -23.04
CA ASP A 481 -71.06 28.94 -23.28
C ASP A 481 -71.33 28.54 -24.75
N THR A 482 -70.41 28.84 -25.67
CA THR A 482 -70.56 28.49 -27.10
C THR A 482 -69.85 27.19 -27.41
N LYS A 483 -70.61 26.19 -27.90
CA LYS A 483 -70.10 24.88 -28.31
C LYS A 483 -70.53 24.54 -29.74
N VAL A 484 -69.58 24.07 -30.55
CA VAL A 484 -69.84 23.43 -31.85
C VAL A 484 -69.46 21.96 -31.72
N SER A 485 -70.42 21.07 -31.87
CA SER A 485 -70.22 19.62 -31.82
C SER A 485 -70.20 19.05 -33.25
N LEU A 486 -69.23 18.19 -33.54
CA LEU A 486 -69.08 17.50 -34.82
C LEU A 486 -69.39 16.03 -34.61
N GLY A 487 -70.28 15.47 -35.42
CA GLY A 487 -70.71 14.08 -35.24
C GLY A 487 -71.56 13.57 -36.40
N LYS A 488 -72.47 12.66 -36.09
CA LYS A 488 -73.42 12.09 -37.04
C LYS A 488 -74.84 12.09 -36.47
N ASP A 489 -75.84 12.09 -37.35
CA ASP A 489 -77.22 11.77 -36.99
C ASP A 489 -77.42 10.26 -36.77
N GLU A 490 -78.64 9.87 -36.38
CA GLU A 490 -79.04 8.46 -36.20
C GLU A 490 -78.97 7.64 -37.50
N GLN A 491 -78.95 8.29 -38.67
CA GLN A 491 -78.79 7.69 -39.99
C GLN A 491 -77.31 7.55 -40.42
N GLY A 492 -76.36 8.15 -39.69
CA GLY A 492 -74.93 8.12 -39.98
C GLY A 492 -74.40 9.24 -40.91
N ASN A 493 -75.23 10.22 -41.26
CA ASN A 493 -74.87 11.43 -42.01
C ASN A 493 -74.05 12.40 -41.16
N PRO A 494 -73.07 13.14 -41.70
CA PRO A 494 -72.30 14.12 -40.95
C PRO A 494 -73.17 15.31 -40.50
N VAL A 495 -73.07 15.71 -39.23
CA VAL A 495 -73.83 16.83 -38.63
C VAL A 495 -72.90 17.76 -37.86
N VAL A 496 -73.12 19.07 -38.04
CA VAL A 496 -72.59 20.14 -37.20
C VAL A 496 -73.72 20.61 -36.27
N ASN A 497 -73.61 20.31 -34.98
CA ASN A 497 -74.59 20.74 -33.98
C ASN A 497 -74.06 21.98 -33.24
N MET A 498 -74.78 23.10 -33.35
CA MET A 498 -74.43 24.38 -32.73
C MET A 498 -74.89 24.50 -31.26
N ASN A 499 -75.43 23.44 -30.66
CA ASN A 499 -75.87 23.33 -29.26
C ASN A 499 -76.80 24.49 -28.82
N GLY A 500 -77.66 24.98 -29.72
CA GLY A 500 -78.59 26.10 -29.47
C GLY A 500 -77.97 27.51 -29.57
N ALA A 501 -76.68 27.64 -29.89
CA ALA A 501 -76.01 28.94 -30.05
C ALA A 501 -76.57 29.75 -31.23
N ARG A 502 -76.64 31.08 -31.06
CA ARG A 502 -77.11 32.00 -32.11
C ARG A 502 -76.02 32.21 -33.17
N ILE A 503 -76.24 31.66 -34.36
CA ILE A 503 -75.43 31.99 -35.54
C ILE A 503 -75.77 33.43 -35.98
N THR A 504 -74.75 34.28 -36.16
CA THR A 504 -74.89 35.67 -36.62
C THR A 504 -74.10 35.89 -37.92
N ASN A 505 -74.32 37.04 -38.58
CA ASN A 505 -73.64 37.45 -39.81
C ASN A 505 -73.76 36.47 -41.01
N ILE A 506 -74.81 35.65 -41.04
CA ILE A 506 -75.14 34.81 -42.21
C ILE A 506 -75.49 35.72 -43.41
N GLY A 507 -74.83 35.49 -44.55
CA GLY A 507 -75.15 36.14 -45.82
C GLY A 507 -76.51 35.72 -46.39
N ASP A 508 -76.94 36.32 -47.49
CA ASP A 508 -78.10 35.82 -48.23
C ASP A 508 -77.68 34.56 -49.00
N GLY A 509 -78.32 33.41 -48.71
CA GLY A 509 -78.09 32.14 -49.41
C GLY A 509 -78.39 32.24 -50.90
N SER A 510 -77.57 31.58 -51.71
CA SER A 510 -77.46 31.74 -53.17
C SER A 510 -77.50 30.43 -53.95
N ALA A 511 -77.17 29.30 -53.30
CA ALA A 511 -77.17 27.96 -53.85
C ALA A 511 -78.15 27.04 -53.10
N GLU A 512 -78.48 25.89 -53.71
CA GLU A 512 -79.28 24.86 -53.06
C GLU A 512 -78.49 24.23 -51.89
N GLY A 513 -79.09 24.25 -50.69
CA GLY A 513 -78.44 23.81 -49.44
C GLY A 513 -77.85 24.94 -48.58
N ASP A 514 -77.81 26.19 -49.08
CA ASP A 514 -77.36 27.33 -48.27
C ASP A 514 -78.32 27.61 -47.07
N VAL A 515 -77.75 28.07 -45.95
CA VAL A 515 -78.53 28.47 -44.78
C VAL A 515 -79.25 29.80 -45.04
N VAL A 516 -80.57 29.77 -45.16
CA VAL A 516 -81.40 30.97 -45.32
C VAL A 516 -81.40 31.82 -44.05
N ASN A 517 -81.32 33.15 -44.23
CA ASN A 517 -81.36 34.10 -43.12
C ASN A 517 -82.73 34.79 -42.95
N VAL A 518 -82.90 35.51 -41.85
CA VAL A 518 -84.17 36.20 -41.50
C VAL A 518 -84.55 37.30 -42.50
N ARG A 519 -83.59 37.96 -43.18
CA ARG A 519 -83.87 38.93 -44.25
C ARG A 519 -84.53 38.25 -45.44
N GLN A 520 -83.97 37.14 -45.92
CA GLN A 520 -84.54 36.36 -47.03
C GLN A 520 -85.93 35.82 -46.69
N LEU A 521 -86.10 35.28 -45.47
CA LEU A 521 -87.40 34.85 -44.99
C LEU A 521 -88.42 36.00 -44.93
N ASN A 522 -88.01 37.18 -44.45
CA ASN A 522 -88.85 38.38 -44.45
C ASN A 522 -89.19 38.85 -45.88
N THR A 523 -88.29 38.69 -46.85
CA THR A 523 -88.59 38.98 -48.27
C THR A 523 -89.65 38.02 -48.81
N VAL A 524 -89.53 36.72 -48.56
CA VAL A 524 -90.54 35.72 -48.94
C VAL A 524 -91.88 36.01 -48.25
N VAL A 525 -91.88 36.30 -46.94
CA VAL A 525 -93.09 36.68 -46.19
C VAL A 525 -93.71 37.98 -46.73
N SER A 526 -92.91 38.97 -47.14
CA SER A 526 -93.40 40.19 -47.78
C SER A 526 -94.04 39.90 -49.15
N SER A 527 -93.43 39.03 -49.98
CA SER A 527 -94.00 38.60 -51.26
C SER A 527 -95.29 37.81 -51.08
N LEU A 528 -95.36 36.90 -50.11
CA LEU A 528 -96.58 36.14 -49.76
C LEU A 528 -97.67 37.08 -49.26
N ASN A 529 -97.36 38.01 -48.35
CA ASN A 529 -98.32 39.00 -47.86
C ASN A 529 -98.80 39.95 -48.97
N ALA A 530 -97.94 40.33 -49.92
CA ALA A 530 -98.35 41.08 -51.11
C ALA A 530 -99.32 40.26 -51.98
N GLY A 531 -99.03 38.97 -52.19
CA GLY A 531 -99.91 38.03 -52.89
C GLY A 531 -101.27 37.84 -52.21
N PHE A 532 -101.30 37.61 -50.89
CA PHE A 532 -102.55 37.48 -50.12
C PHE A 532 -103.34 38.79 -50.10
N ASN A 533 -102.69 39.95 -49.98
CA ASN A 533 -103.35 41.25 -50.06
C ASN A 533 -103.90 41.54 -51.47
N GLN A 534 -103.26 41.02 -52.53
CA GLN A 534 -103.79 41.12 -53.89
C GLN A 534 -104.98 40.18 -54.10
N LEU A 535 -104.86 38.91 -53.69
CA LEU A 535 -105.96 37.94 -53.71
C LEU A 535 -107.18 38.44 -52.91
N SER A 536 -106.96 39.06 -51.75
CA SER A 536 -108.01 39.68 -50.93
C SER A 536 -108.72 40.82 -51.66
N LYS A 537 -107.99 41.68 -52.38
CA LYS A 537 -108.57 42.73 -53.24
C LYS A 537 -109.33 42.16 -54.44
N ASP A 538 -108.85 41.06 -55.03
CA ASP A 538 -109.47 40.48 -56.22
C ASP A 538 -110.73 39.68 -55.86
N ILE A 539 -110.73 38.94 -54.74
CA ILE A 539 -111.95 38.39 -54.11
C ILE A 539 -112.92 39.53 -53.80
N GLY A 540 -112.46 40.58 -53.12
CA GLY A 540 -113.27 41.76 -52.80
C GLY A 540 -113.77 42.52 -54.04
N ARG A 541 -113.18 42.32 -55.22
CA ARG A 541 -113.68 42.86 -56.51
C ARG A 541 -114.71 41.97 -57.18
N VAL A 542 -114.64 40.65 -57.01
CA VAL A 542 -115.71 39.74 -57.46
C VAL A 542 -116.99 40.06 -56.68
N ASP A 543 -116.88 40.32 -55.38
CA ASP A 543 -117.99 40.61 -54.46
C ASP A 543 -118.68 41.98 -54.67
N VAL A 544 -118.20 42.81 -55.62
CA VAL A 544 -118.85 44.07 -56.06
C VAL A 544 -119.27 44.06 -57.54
N ASN A 545 -119.09 42.93 -58.23
CA ASN A 545 -119.51 42.74 -59.64
C ASN A 545 -120.48 41.54 -59.79
N ALA A 546 -121.04 41.07 -58.67
CA ALA A 546 -122.14 40.11 -58.56
C ALA A 546 -123.38 40.80 -57.96
#